data_AF-A0A5T6TQ59-F1
#
_entry.id   AF-A0A5T6TQ59-F1
#
_cell.length_a   1.000
_cell.length_b   1.000
_cell.length_c   1.000
_cell.angle_alpha   90.00
_cell.angle_beta   90.00
_cell.angle_gamma   90.00
#
_symmetry.space_group_name_H-M   'P 1'
#
loop_
_entity.id
_entity.type
_entity.pdbx_description
1 polymer ?
#
loop_
_entity_poly.entity_id
_entity_poly.type
_entity_poly.pdbx_seq_one_letter_code
_entity_poly.pdbx_strand_id
1 'polypeptide(L)'
;MQNIQKSILNMVMQKWLNSDYLIIDTETTGLDNNAEVIEIAIINMHGDVLLNSLIKPTCSIPAAVTKINNITDEMVADAPLWRDVFPVILNIIDGKKWLAWNSKFDARLIIQTGIITGYFEDLPASKILDIAAKINDSQIDAKAVYDQWYGEFDSKRNNFKRQRLTTAAERHNVSVNGAHRALADCMMVLGVLNAVCHSDYAVFEARYAELVADNDKAMEAMKQANEAVKLAHNKFFKLAAENAVLKYQEPTLKAMMACFDAFYADEDVPERAMMAAYNIIRKSINTPATDDFLAEVRAQGVEMFSEKFGGGTQLSYMVKEVAADFAAKLRKGAAQ
;
A
#
# COMPACT_ATOMS: atom_id res chain seq x y z
N MET A 1 -7.55 -15.12 7.02
CA MET A 1 -8.60 -14.26 7.59
C MET A 1 -8.08 -13.37 8.72
N GLN A 2 -7.33 -13.89 9.70
CA GLN A 2 -6.69 -13.08 10.78
C GLN A 2 -5.83 -11.91 10.29
N ASN A 3 -5.06 -12.08 9.20
CA ASN A 3 -4.21 -11.00 8.67
C ASN A 3 -5.01 -9.80 8.12
N ILE A 4 -6.16 -10.03 7.46
CA ILE A 4 -6.97 -8.93 6.89
C ILE A 4 -7.60 -8.09 8.01
N GLN A 5 -8.14 -8.75 9.04
CA GLN A 5 -8.72 -8.06 10.19
C GLN A 5 -7.69 -7.17 10.91
N LYS A 6 -6.48 -7.70 11.17
CA LYS A 6 -5.39 -6.92 11.76
C LYS A 6 -5.03 -5.71 10.91
N SER A 7 -4.92 -5.89 9.59
CA SER A 7 -4.64 -4.78 8.67
C SER A 7 -5.72 -3.70 8.71
N ILE A 8 -7.01 -4.07 8.72
CA ILE A 8 -8.11 -3.09 8.83
C ILE A 8 -8.03 -2.33 10.16
N LEU A 9 -7.80 -3.02 11.27
CA LEU A 9 -7.71 -2.39 12.59
C LEU A 9 -6.47 -1.48 12.70
N ASN A 10 -5.35 -1.84 12.06
CA ASN A 10 -4.19 -0.96 11.92
C ASN A 10 -4.54 0.32 11.14
N MET A 11 -5.25 0.21 10.01
CA MET A 11 -5.68 1.38 9.25
C MET A 11 -6.59 2.30 10.08
N VAL A 12 -7.45 1.73 10.93
CA VAL A 12 -8.29 2.49 11.86
C VAL A 12 -7.42 3.24 12.88
N MET A 13 -6.45 2.58 13.51
CA MET A 13 -5.54 3.20 14.49
C MET A 13 -4.64 4.27 13.84
N GLN A 14 -4.14 4.03 12.62
CA GLN A 14 -3.39 5.03 11.84
C GLN A 14 -4.24 6.26 11.52
N LYS A 15 -5.52 6.07 11.19
CA LYS A 15 -6.44 7.19 10.97
C LYS A 15 -6.61 8.05 12.23
N TRP A 16 -6.59 7.44 13.41
CA TRP A 16 -6.61 8.18 14.68
C TRP A 16 -5.32 8.97 14.89
N LEU A 17 -4.16 8.35 14.68
CA LEU A 17 -2.86 9.03 14.82
C LEU A 17 -2.72 10.25 13.89
N ASN A 18 -3.37 10.21 12.72
CA ASN A 18 -3.36 11.29 11.73
C ASN A 18 -4.54 12.26 11.83
N SER A 19 -5.32 12.24 12.92
CA SER A 19 -6.45 13.14 13.13
C SER A 19 -6.21 14.11 14.29
N ASP A 20 -7.12 15.06 14.46
CA ASP A 20 -7.18 16.00 15.58
C ASP A 20 -7.82 15.40 16.85
N TYR A 21 -7.82 14.06 16.94
CA TYR A 21 -8.43 13.37 18.07
C TYR A 21 -7.60 13.58 19.33
N LEU A 22 -8.24 13.36 20.47
CA LEU A 22 -7.64 13.54 21.78
C LEU A 22 -7.46 12.20 22.47
N ILE A 23 -6.53 12.12 23.42
CA ILE A 23 -6.45 11.02 24.38
C ILE A 23 -6.72 11.61 25.76
N ILE A 24 -7.63 10.98 26.49
CA ILE A 24 -8.06 11.37 27.82
C ILE A 24 -7.82 10.18 28.75
N ASP A 25 -7.42 10.47 29.97
CA ASP A 25 -7.36 9.48 31.05
C ASP A 25 -7.73 10.15 32.38
N THR A 26 -8.34 9.40 33.29
CA THR A 26 -8.80 9.88 34.60
C THR A 26 -8.32 8.98 35.73
N GLU A 27 -7.79 9.59 36.79
CA GLU A 27 -7.62 8.94 38.08
C GLU A 27 -8.77 9.34 39.01
N THR A 28 -9.26 8.40 39.80
CA THR A 28 -10.50 8.58 40.56
C THR A 28 -10.37 8.10 42.00
N THR A 29 -11.29 8.52 42.87
CA THR A 29 -11.39 8.03 44.26
C THR A 29 -11.86 6.58 44.37
N GLY A 30 -12.21 5.92 43.26
CA GLY A 30 -12.72 4.55 43.23
C GLY A 30 -13.35 4.17 41.90
N LEU A 31 -14.04 3.03 41.87
CA LEU A 31 -14.68 2.50 40.65
C LEU A 31 -16.21 2.46 40.72
N ASP A 32 -16.79 2.80 41.87
CA ASP A 32 -18.23 2.70 42.13
C ASP A 32 -19.00 3.96 41.70
N ASN A 33 -20.28 4.01 42.06
CA ASN A 33 -21.19 5.11 41.69
C ASN A 33 -21.02 6.38 42.54
N ASN A 34 -20.16 6.35 43.55
CA ASN A 34 -19.82 7.50 44.40
C ASN A 34 -18.41 8.03 44.12
N ALA A 35 -17.67 7.38 43.23
CA ALA A 35 -16.33 7.80 42.85
C ALA A 35 -16.32 9.15 42.12
N GLU A 36 -15.27 9.93 42.36
CA GLU A 36 -15.04 11.24 41.77
C GLU A 36 -13.68 11.24 41.05
N VAL A 37 -13.55 12.07 40.01
CA VAL A 37 -12.26 12.31 39.34
C VAL A 37 -11.37 13.18 40.22
N ILE A 38 -10.12 12.75 40.42
CA ILE A 38 -9.08 13.44 41.20
C ILE A 38 -7.85 13.84 40.38
N GLU A 39 -7.70 13.27 39.18
CA GLU A 39 -6.74 13.73 38.17
C GLU A 39 -7.35 13.52 36.79
N ILE A 40 -7.09 14.45 35.87
CA ILE A 40 -7.40 14.28 34.46
C ILE A 40 -6.27 14.83 33.60
N ALA A 41 -5.95 14.08 32.55
CA ALA A 41 -5.06 14.53 31.49
C ALA A 41 -5.76 14.45 30.14
N ILE A 42 -5.43 15.39 29.26
CA ILE A 42 -5.85 15.42 27.86
C ILE A 42 -4.63 15.78 27.01
N ILE A 43 -4.29 14.91 26.06
CA ILE A 43 -3.25 15.16 25.06
C ILE A 43 -3.84 15.08 23.64
N ASN A 44 -3.18 15.70 22.67
CA ASN A 44 -3.47 15.47 21.26
C ASN A 44 -2.67 14.25 20.72
N MET A 45 -2.89 13.88 19.46
CA MET A 45 -2.17 12.76 18.80
C MET A 45 -0.69 13.02 18.52
N HIS A 46 -0.21 14.26 18.73
CA HIS A 46 1.21 14.60 18.68
C HIS A 46 1.90 14.46 20.04
N GLY A 47 1.14 14.23 21.12
CA GLY A 47 1.63 14.17 22.48
C GLY A 47 1.68 15.52 23.20
N ASP A 48 1.15 16.59 22.59
CA ASP A 48 1.06 17.89 23.27
C ASP A 48 0.01 17.83 24.38
N VAL A 49 0.37 18.32 25.56
CA VAL A 49 -0.50 18.36 26.72
C VAL A 49 -1.44 19.55 26.62
N LEU A 50 -2.75 19.27 26.50
CA LEU A 50 -3.80 20.29 26.45
C LEU A 50 -4.40 20.57 27.82
N LEU A 51 -4.43 19.55 28.69
CA LEU A 51 -4.82 19.66 30.09
C LEU A 51 -4.06 18.61 30.90
N ASN A 52 -3.60 18.99 32.09
CA ASN A 52 -3.10 18.07 33.10
C ASN A 52 -3.37 18.71 34.46
N SER A 53 -4.35 18.19 35.20
CA SER A 53 -4.79 18.81 36.45
C SER A 53 -5.15 17.75 37.48
N LEU A 54 -4.68 17.98 38.71
CA LEU A 54 -5.33 17.43 39.90
C LEU A 54 -6.67 18.14 40.11
N ILE A 55 -7.60 17.47 40.76
CA ILE A 55 -8.94 17.98 41.09
C ILE A 55 -9.23 17.65 42.54
N LYS A 56 -9.78 18.61 43.26
CA LYS A 56 -10.21 18.42 44.65
C LYS A 56 -11.56 17.68 44.69
N PRO A 57 -11.62 16.45 45.23
CA PRO A 57 -12.88 15.72 45.40
C PRO A 57 -13.69 16.25 46.60
N THR A 58 -14.95 15.83 46.70
CA THR A 58 -15.81 16.12 47.87
C THR A 58 -15.64 15.11 49.01
N CYS A 59 -14.97 13.99 48.76
CA CYS A 59 -14.67 12.93 49.72
C CYS A 59 -13.16 12.69 49.91
N SER A 60 -12.76 12.04 51.00
CA SER A 60 -11.37 11.60 51.21
C SER A 60 -10.99 10.48 50.26
N ILE A 61 -9.75 10.50 49.77
CA ILE A 61 -9.23 9.46 48.87
C ILE A 61 -8.94 8.18 49.68
N PRO A 62 -9.53 7.03 49.34
CA PRO A 62 -9.24 5.78 50.03
C PRO A 62 -7.76 5.38 49.89
N ALA A 63 -7.11 4.97 50.99
CA ALA A 63 -5.69 4.60 50.98
C ALA A 63 -5.34 3.46 49.99
N ALA A 64 -6.31 2.60 49.65
CA ALA A 64 -6.13 1.58 48.63
C ALA A 64 -5.98 2.16 47.21
N VAL A 65 -6.65 3.27 46.93
CA VAL A 65 -6.59 4.00 45.66
C VAL A 65 -5.29 4.80 45.57
N THR A 66 -4.90 5.51 46.64
CA THR A 66 -3.60 6.20 46.73
C THR A 66 -2.43 5.25 46.50
N LYS A 67 -2.50 3.99 46.95
CA LYS A 67 -1.46 2.98 46.68
C LYS A 67 -1.31 2.62 45.20
N ILE A 68 -2.36 2.86 44.40
CA ILE A 68 -2.38 2.58 42.96
C ILE A 68 -1.88 3.81 42.22
N ASN A 69 -2.52 4.96 42.42
CA ASN A 69 -2.25 6.16 41.62
C ASN A 69 -1.29 7.18 42.25
N ASN A 70 -0.85 6.94 43.49
CA ASN A 70 0.04 7.83 44.24
C ASN A 70 -0.50 9.24 44.46
N ILE A 71 -1.83 9.43 44.43
CA ILE A 71 -2.48 10.71 44.73
C ILE A 71 -2.99 10.69 46.17
N THR A 72 -2.59 11.70 46.95
CA THR A 72 -2.93 11.84 48.37
C THR A 72 -3.93 12.98 48.58
N ASP A 73 -4.66 12.95 49.70
CA ASP A 73 -5.58 14.03 50.08
C ASP A 73 -4.85 15.38 50.19
N GLU A 74 -3.59 15.37 50.63
CA GLU A 74 -2.75 16.57 50.72
C GLU A 74 -2.44 17.17 49.34
N MET A 75 -2.21 16.34 48.31
CA MET A 75 -1.93 16.81 46.95
C MET A 75 -3.14 17.51 46.31
N VAL A 76 -4.36 17.09 46.67
CA VAL A 76 -5.60 17.63 46.10
C VAL A 76 -6.26 18.69 46.98
N ALA A 77 -5.74 18.95 48.18
CA ALA A 77 -6.34 19.86 49.14
C ALA A 77 -6.53 21.29 48.60
N ASP A 78 -5.57 21.76 47.82
CA ASP A 78 -5.56 23.09 47.17
C ASP A 78 -5.77 23.01 45.65
N ALA A 79 -6.10 21.83 45.12
CA ALA A 79 -6.38 21.66 43.70
C ALA A 79 -7.71 22.34 43.30
N PRO A 80 -7.87 22.72 42.01
CA PRO A 80 -9.12 23.27 41.50
C PRO A 80 -10.33 22.36 41.76
N LEU A 81 -11.51 22.96 41.91
CA LEU A 81 -12.75 22.20 42.04
C LEU A 81 -13.20 21.68 40.67
N TRP A 82 -14.03 20.64 40.66
CA TRP A 82 -14.61 20.12 39.42
C TRP A 82 -15.32 21.21 38.59
N ARG A 83 -16.02 22.14 39.26
CA ARG A 83 -16.73 23.26 38.59
C ARG A 83 -15.80 24.19 37.81
N ASP A 84 -14.52 24.26 38.18
CA ASP A 84 -13.53 25.10 37.52
C ASP A 84 -12.88 24.36 36.33
N VAL A 85 -12.66 23.06 36.46
CA VAL A 85 -11.98 22.23 35.45
C VAL A 85 -12.94 21.74 34.37
N PHE A 86 -14.16 21.37 34.73
CA PHE A 86 -15.11 20.75 33.80
C PHE A 86 -15.46 21.62 32.57
N PRO A 87 -15.68 22.95 32.69
CA PRO A 87 -15.86 23.81 31.53
C PRO A 87 -14.66 23.80 30.57
N VAL A 88 -13.44 23.68 31.10
CA VAL A 88 -12.20 23.61 30.29
C VAL A 88 -12.18 22.30 29.50
N ILE A 89 -12.53 21.18 30.13
CA ILE A 89 -12.65 19.87 29.46
C ILE A 89 -13.65 19.97 28.29
N LEU A 90 -14.85 20.49 28.56
CA LEU A 90 -15.92 20.61 27.55
C LEU A 90 -15.52 21.47 26.35
N ASN A 91 -14.69 22.49 26.57
CA ASN A 91 -14.14 23.34 25.51
C ASN A 91 -13.06 22.61 24.70
N ILE A 92 -12.17 21.87 25.36
CA ILE A 92 -11.09 21.14 24.69
C ILE A 92 -11.64 20.04 23.76
N ILE A 93 -12.65 19.29 24.23
CA ILE A 93 -13.25 18.18 23.49
C ILE A 93 -14.31 18.60 22.47
N ASP A 94 -14.67 19.89 22.41
CA ASP A 94 -15.72 20.36 21.51
C ASP A 94 -15.38 20.08 20.05
N GLY A 95 -16.33 19.48 19.32
CA GLY A 95 -16.16 19.09 17.92
C GLY A 95 -15.14 17.98 17.65
N LYS A 96 -14.50 17.41 18.68
CA LYS A 96 -13.44 16.40 18.53
C LYS A 96 -13.87 15.04 19.04
N LYS A 97 -13.36 13.98 18.40
CA LYS A 97 -13.38 12.66 19.01
C LYS A 97 -12.24 12.51 20.00
N TRP A 98 -12.45 11.67 21.00
CA TRP A 98 -11.44 11.41 22.01
C TRP A 98 -11.39 9.92 22.32
N LEU A 99 -10.20 9.46 22.67
CA LEU A 99 -9.90 8.09 23.03
C LEU A 99 -9.58 8.04 24.51
N ALA A 100 -9.88 6.91 25.10
CA ALA A 100 -9.28 6.47 26.35
C ALA A 100 -9.10 4.96 26.25
N TRP A 101 -8.21 4.39 27.07
CA TRP A 101 -8.03 2.95 27.03
C TRP A 101 -9.36 2.27 27.34
N ASN A 102 -10.08 2.69 28.39
CA ASN A 102 -11.41 2.19 28.70
C ASN A 102 -12.44 3.33 28.71
N SER A 103 -12.65 3.98 27.57
CA SER A 103 -13.44 5.22 27.46
C SER A 103 -14.76 5.26 28.18
N LYS A 104 -15.52 4.16 28.21
CA LYS A 104 -16.81 4.11 28.93
C LYS A 104 -16.66 4.35 30.44
N PHE A 105 -15.51 3.99 31.00
CA PHE A 105 -15.18 4.28 32.39
C PHE A 105 -14.94 5.79 32.55
N ASP A 106 -14.02 6.38 31.78
CA ASP A 106 -13.68 7.80 31.86
C ASP A 106 -14.90 8.70 31.59
N ALA A 107 -15.67 8.41 30.54
CA ALA A 107 -16.90 9.12 30.20
C ALA A 107 -17.92 9.08 31.35
N ARG A 108 -18.10 7.91 31.98
CA ARG A 108 -18.96 7.76 33.15
C ARG A 108 -18.46 8.62 34.30
N LEU A 109 -17.17 8.55 34.63
CA LEU A 109 -16.60 9.25 35.78
C LEU A 109 -16.65 10.77 35.62
N ILE A 110 -16.41 11.28 34.41
CA ILE A 110 -16.55 12.71 34.08
C ILE A 110 -17.99 13.17 34.35
N ILE A 111 -19.00 12.44 33.85
CA ILE A 111 -20.41 12.79 34.08
C ILE A 111 -20.80 12.61 35.55
N GLN A 112 -20.41 11.50 36.17
CA GLN A 112 -20.71 11.17 37.56
C GLN A 112 -20.16 12.22 38.53
N THR A 113 -18.93 12.69 38.33
CA THR A 113 -18.34 13.76 39.16
C THR A 113 -19.12 15.05 39.01
N GLY A 114 -19.59 15.38 37.80
CA GLY A 114 -20.49 16.53 37.59
C GLY A 114 -21.83 16.41 38.32
N ILE A 115 -22.37 15.19 38.45
CA ILE A 115 -23.60 14.93 39.21
C ILE A 115 -23.33 15.10 40.72
N ILE A 116 -22.28 14.46 41.23
CA ILE A 116 -21.92 14.48 42.66
C ILE A 116 -21.65 15.91 43.16
N THR A 117 -21.00 16.72 42.32
CA THR A 117 -20.64 18.11 42.65
C THR A 117 -21.74 19.13 42.37
N GLY A 118 -22.93 18.68 41.93
CA GLY A 118 -24.07 19.55 41.66
C GLY A 118 -23.93 20.43 40.41
N TYR A 119 -22.97 20.15 39.52
CA TYR A 119 -22.72 20.99 38.32
C TYR A 119 -23.95 21.11 37.41
N PHE A 120 -24.80 20.09 37.38
CA PHE A 120 -25.97 20.04 36.50
C PHE A 120 -27.26 20.62 37.11
N GLU A 121 -27.30 20.93 38.41
CA GLU A 121 -28.55 21.30 39.13
C GLU A 121 -29.24 22.53 38.53
N ASP A 122 -28.46 23.52 38.11
CA ASP A 122 -28.96 24.79 37.58
C ASP A 122 -29.01 24.83 36.04
N LEU A 123 -28.74 23.71 35.36
CA LEU A 123 -28.68 23.68 33.89
C LEU A 123 -30.03 23.25 33.28
N PRO A 124 -30.46 23.88 32.17
CA PRO A 124 -31.60 23.38 31.41
C PRO A 124 -31.36 21.96 30.90
N ALA A 125 -32.42 21.14 30.86
CA ALA A 125 -32.33 19.75 30.41
C ALA A 125 -31.68 19.59 29.02
N SER A 126 -31.93 20.53 28.09
CA SER A 126 -31.29 20.53 26.77
C SER A 126 -29.77 20.60 26.88
N LYS A 127 -29.24 21.49 27.73
CA LYS A 127 -27.80 21.66 27.93
C LYS A 127 -27.17 20.45 28.61
N ILE A 128 -27.91 19.78 29.51
CA ILE A 128 -27.46 18.52 30.12
C ILE A 128 -27.36 17.42 29.05
N LEU A 129 -28.38 17.29 28.19
CA LEU A 129 -28.34 16.34 27.07
C LEU A 129 -27.18 16.64 26.12
N ASP A 130 -26.95 17.91 25.77
CA ASP A 130 -25.86 18.32 24.88
C ASP A 130 -24.49 17.94 25.46
N ILE A 131 -24.28 18.17 26.76
CA ILE A 131 -23.04 17.78 27.46
C ILE A 131 -22.88 16.25 27.45
N ALA A 132 -23.94 15.52 27.80
CA ALA A 132 -23.91 14.07 27.84
C ALA A 132 -23.63 13.47 26.46
N ALA A 133 -24.24 14.00 25.40
CA ALA A 133 -23.98 13.59 24.01
C ALA A 133 -22.53 13.90 23.60
N LYS A 134 -22.05 15.13 23.88
CA LYS A 134 -20.67 15.53 23.56
C LYS A 134 -19.64 14.57 24.16
N ILE A 135 -19.83 14.15 25.41
CA ILE A 135 -18.94 13.20 26.09
C ILE A 135 -19.13 11.78 25.54
N ASN A 136 -20.36 11.27 25.49
CA ASN A 136 -20.61 9.85 25.22
C ASN A 136 -20.52 9.46 23.75
N ASP A 137 -20.95 10.32 22.83
CA ASP A 137 -21.06 10.00 21.40
C ASP A 137 -19.73 10.20 20.66
N SER A 138 -18.83 11.01 21.23
CA SER A 138 -17.51 11.32 20.66
C SER A 138 -16.39 10.41 21.15
N GLN A 139 -16.67 9.55 22.14
CA GLN A 139 -15.67 8.68 22.74
C GLN A 139 -15.34 7.48 21.83
N ILE A 140 -14.10 7.01 21.93
CA ILE A 140 -13.60 5.80 21.27
C ILE A 140 -12.91 4.93 22.32
N ASP A 141 -13.36 3.68 22.45
CA ASP A 141 -12.73 2.67 23.30
C ASP A 141 -11.52 2.08 22.59
N ALA A 142 -10.33 2.62 22.87
CA ALA A 142 -9.08 2.19 22.25
C ALA A 142 -8.76 0.73 22.58
N LYS A 143 -9.08 0.30 23.81
CA LYS A 143 -8.87 -1.08 24.26
C LYS A 143 -9.75 -2.06 23.51
N ALA A 144 -11.01 -1.75 23.23
CA ALA A 144 -11.88 -2.65 22.46
C ALA A 144 -11.34 -2.92 21.05
N VAL A 145 -10.71 -1.92 20.43
CA VAL A 145 -10.02 -2.06 19.13
C VAL A 145 -8.72 -2.83 19.28
N TYR A 146 -7.90 -2.51 20.29
CA TYR A 146 -6.66 -3.22 20.57
C TYR A 146 -6.88 -4.70 20.94
N ASP A 147 -7.89 -5.02 21.74
CA ASP A 147 -8.24 -6.40 22.13
C ASP A 147 -8.53 -7.26 20.90
N GLN A 148 -9.28 -6.71 19.94
CA GLN A 148 -9.57 -7.36 18.65
C GLN A 148 -8.34 -7.45 17.76
N TRP A 149 -7.52 -6.40 17.72
CA TRP A 149 -6.30 -6.38 16.94
C TRP A 149 -5.28 -7.40 17.45
N TYR A 150 -5.13 -7.52 18.77
CA TYR A 150 -4.28 -8.51 19.41
C TYR A 150 -4.78 -9.93 19.09
N GLY A 151 -6.10 -10.13 19.13
CA GLY A 151 -6.76 -11.28 18.52
C GLY A 151 -6.80 -12.55 19.37
N GLU A 152 -6.45 -12.47 20.65
CA GLU A 152 -6.57 -13.59 21.58
C GLU A 152 -8.04 -13.79 22.00
N PHE A 153 -8.65 -14.91 21.60
CA PHE A 153 -10.07 -15.17 21.86
C PHE A 153 -10.28 -15.92 23.19
N ASP A 154 -11.30 -15.51 23.94
CA ASP A 154 -11.80 -16.21 25.13
C ASP A 154 -13.12 -16.91 24.79
N SER A 155 -13.05 -18.24 24.61
CA SER A 155 -14.21 -19.05 24.27
C SER A 155 -15.29 -19.06 25.35
N LYS A 156 -14.95 -18.85 26.62
CA LYS A 156 -15.93 -18.82 27.73
C LYS A 156 -16.75 -17.54 27.71
N ARG A 157 -16.12 -16.42 27.32
CA ARG A 157 -16.77 -15.11 27.24
C ARG A 157 -17.33 -14.81 25.86
N ASN A 158 -17.08 -15.69 24.89
CA ASN A 158 -17.40 -15.49 23.48
C ASN A 158 -16.92 -14.11 22.97
N ASN A 159 -15.71 -13.71 23.37
CA ASN A 159 -15.17 -12.39 23.08
C ASN A 159 -13.63 -12.40 23.13
N PHE A 160 -13.00 -11.34 22.63
CA PHE A 160 -11.55 -11.17 22.74
C PHE A 160 -11.11 -10.91 24.18
N LYS A 161 -9.95 -11.47 24.55
CA LYS A 161 -9.37 -11.29 25.88
C LYS A 161 -8.99 -9.84 26.08
N ARG A 162 -9.49 -9.30 27.18
CA ARG A 162 -9.20 -7.94 27.61
C ARG A 162 -7.71 -7.78 27.94
N GLN A 163 -7.03 -6.94 27.18
CA GLN A 163 -5.65 -6.52 27.41
C GLN A 163 -5.60 -5.29 28.34
N ARG A 164 -4.78 -5.34 29.38
CA ARG A 164 -4.48 -4.17 30.23
C ARG A 164 -3.53 -3.24 29.47
N LEU A 165 -3.60 -1.93 29.74
CA LEU A 165 -2.76 -0.93 29.07
C LEU A 165 -1.28 -1.21 29.31
N THR A 166 -0.87 -1.41 30.57
CA THR A 166 0.52 -1.76 30.92
C THR A 166 1.00 -3.03 30.23
N THR A 167 0.18 -4.08 30.18
CA THR A 167 0.52 -5.32 29.45
C THR A 167 0.67 -5.10 27.94
N ALA A 168 -0.17 -4.24 27.35
CA ALA A 168 -0.02 -3.86 25.94
C ALA A 168 1.25 -3.04 25.71
N ALA A 169 1.54 -2.09 26.59
CA ALA A 169 2.73 -1.24 26.54
C ALA A 169 4.02 -2.06 26.64
N GLU A 170 4.14 -2.91 27.66
CA GLU A 170 5.27 -3.82 27.85
C GLU A 170 5.53 -4.68 26.60
N ARG A 171 4.46 -5.24 26.02
CA ARG A 171 4.54 -6.06 24.80
C ARG A 171 5.11 -5.29 23.62
N HIS A 172 4.84 -4.00 23.55
CA HIS A 172 5.30 -3.11 22.48
C HIS A 172 6.57 -2.33 22.84
N ASN A 173 7.23 -2.67 23.96
CA ASN A 173 8.41 -1.96 24.47
C ASN A 173 8.15 -0.46 24.73
N VAL A 174 6.92 -0.11 25.08
CA VAL A 174 6.52 1.23 25.52
C VAL A 174 6.73 1.33 27.03
N SER A 175 7.29 2.45 27.50
CA SER A 175 7.54 2.65 28.92
C SER A 175 6.24 2.61 29.73
N VAL A 176 6.27 1.87 30.85
CA VAL A 176 5.19 1.85 31.86
C VAL A 176 5.51 2.71 33.08
N ASN A 177 6.55 3.54 32.99
CA ASN A 177 6.95 4.41 34.10
C ASN A 177 5.85 5.42 34.38
N GLY A 178 5.44 5.51 35.65
CA GLY A 178 4.37 6.40 36.07
C GLY A 178 2.96 5.89 35.77
N ALA A 179 2.79 4.61 35.43
CA ALA A 179 1.46 3.99 35.30
C ALA A 179 0.56 4.34 36.49
N HIS A 180 -0.74 4.51 36.23
CA HIS A 180 -1.71 5.04 37.20
C HIS A 180 -1.49 6.52 37.54
N ARG A 181 -1.03 7.28 36.54
CA ARG A 181 -1.11 8.74 36.51
C ARG A 181 -1.70 9.11 35.17
N ALA A 182 -2.68 10.00 35.16
CA ALA A 182 -3.48 10.25 33.96
C ALA A 182 -2.64 10.64 32.74
N LEU A 183 -1.64 11.54 32.93
CA LEU A 183 -0.78 11.96 31.83
C LEU A 183 0.14 10.83 31.33
N ALA A 184 0.69 10.03 32.25
CA ALA A 184 1.54 8.90 31.88
C ALA A 184 0.75 7.85 31.09
N ASP A 185 -0.49 7.58 31.50
CA ASP A 185 -1.36 6.61 30.83
C ASP A 185 -1.84 7.15 29.47
N CYS A 186 -2.12 8.45 29.33
CA CYS A 186 -2.33 9.09 28.02
C CYS A 186 -1.15 8.87 27.07
N MET A 187 0.07 9.14 27.53
CA MET A 187 1.30 8.93 26.75
C MET A 187 1.52 7.45 26.43
N MET A 188 1.15 6.55 27.34
CA MET A 188 1.24 5.11 27.14
C MET A 188 0.28 4.62 26.05
N VAL A 189 -0.97 5.12 26.03
CA VAL A 189 -1.93 4.85 24.95
C VAL A 189 -1.34 5.32 23.61
N LEU A 190 -0.83 6.55 23.54
CA LEU A 190 -0.21 7.09 22.33
C LEU A 190 0.98 6.25 21.87
N GLY A 191 1.84 5.83 22.81
CA GLY A 191 2.99 4.96 22.55
C GLY A 191 2.57 3.60 21.99
N VAL A 192 1.54 2.97 22.56
CA VAL A 192 1.01 1.69 22.07
C VAL A 192 0.46 1.84 20.65
N LEU A 193 -0.35 2.87 20.38
CA LEU A 193 -0.89 3.12 19.05
C LEU A 193 0.24 3.32 18.03
N ASN A 194 1.24 4.12 18.36
CA ASN A 194 2.40 4.33 17.50
C ASN A 194 3.16 3.04 17.26
N ALA A 195 3.47 2.26 18.30
CA ALA A 195 4.21 1.01 18.15
C ALA A 195 3.47 0.00 17.26
N VAL A 196 2.16 -0.14 17.44
CA VAL A 196 1.31 -1.00 16.61
C VAL A 196 1.30 -0.55 15.15
N CYS A 197 1.19 0.76 14.90
CA CYS A 197 1.07 1.30 13.55
C CYS A 197 2.41 1.39 12.81
N HIS A 198 3.51 1.65 13.52
CA HIS A 198 4.84 1.85 12.93
C HIS A 198 5.65 0.56 12.79
N SER A 199 5.38 -0.47 13.60
CA SER A 199 6.00 -1.79 13.39
C SER A 199 5.64 -2.37 12.03
N ASP A 200 4.44 -2.05 11.53
CA ASP A 200 3.94 -2.50 10.22
C ASP A 200 4.16 -1.48 9.10
N TYR A 201 4.38 -0.19 9.39
CA TYR A 201 4.65 0.82 8.36
C TYR A 201 5.97 0.54 7.63
N ALA A 202 7.04 0.16 8.34
CA ALA A 202 8.30 -0.24 7.70
C ALA A 202 8.13 -1.47 6.78
N VAL A 203 7.28 -2.42 7.18
CA VAL A 203 6.93 -3.61 6.38
C VAL A 203 6.07 -3.23 5.17
N PHE A 204 5.16 -2.27 5.34
CA PHE A 204 4.31 -1.74 4.27
C PHE A 204 5.12 -0.94 3.25
N GLU A 205 6.00 -0.04 3.69
CA GLU A 205 6.94 0.70 2.83
C GLU A 205 7.82 -0.25 2.02
N ALA A 206 8.35 -1.31 2.64
CA ALA A 206 9.12 -2.34 1.93
C ALA A 206 8.29 -3.04 0.84
N ARG A 207 7.04 -3.42 1.16
CA ARG A 207 6.12 -4.03 0.19
C ARG A 207 5.67 -3.07 -0.91
N TYR A 208 5.47 -1.80 -0.59
CA TYR A 208 5.12 -0.77 -1.54
C TYR A 208 6.28 -0.50 -2.51
N ALA A 209 7.51 -0.42 -2.00
CA ALA A 209 8.71 -0.29 -2.82
C ALA A 209 8.90 -1.49 -3.77
N GLU A 210 8.66 -2.71 -3.31
CA GLU A 210 8.69 -3.92 -4.14
C GLU A 210 7.62 -3.86 -5.26
N LEU A 211 6.39 -3.46 -4.91
CA LEU A 211 5.30 -3.32 -5.87
C LEU A 211 5.58 -2.25 -6.93
N VAL A 212 6.16 -1.11 -6.54
CA VAL A 212 6.58 -0.06 -7.46
C VAL A 212 7.65 -0.59 -8.42
N ALA A 213 8.66 -1.30 -7.91
CA ALA A 213 9.70 -1.89 -8.75
C ALA A 213 9.16 -2.92 -9.75
N ASP A 214 8.19 -3.74 -9.35
CA ASP A 214 7.56 -4.71 -10.27
C ASP A 214 6.66 -4.02 -11.30
N ASN A 215 5.96 -2.95 -10.93
CA ASN A 215 5.19 -2.16 -11.87
C ASN A 215 6.09 -1.48 -12.91
N ASP A 216 7.26 -0.96 -12.53
CA ASP A 216 8.24 -0.38 -13.45
C ASP A 216 8.77 -1.42 -14.45
N LYS A 217 9.08 -2.64 -13.98
CA LYS A 217 9.45 -3.76 -14.86
C LYS A 217 8.33 -4.11 -15.84
N ALA A 218 7.09 -4.15 -15.37
CA ALA A 218 5.93 -4.46 -16.20
C ALA A 218 5.71 -3.38 -17.28
N MET A 219 5.87 -2.09 -16.93
CA MET A 219 5.79 -0.99 -17.90
C MET A 219 6.89 -1.07 -18.96
N GLU A 220 8.12 -1.38 -18.57
CA GLU A 220 9.23 -1.51 -19.52
C GLU A 220 9.03 -2.72 -20.44
N ALA A 221 8.57 -3.86 -19.92
CA ALA A 221 8.21 -5.02 -20.74
C ALA A 221 7.09 -4.69 -21.74
N MET A 222 6.07 -3.93 -21.32
CA MET A 222 4.98 -3.49 -22.19
C MET A 222 5.49 -2.54 -23.29
N LYS A 223 6.42 -1.65 -22.96
CA LYS A 223 7.06 -0.76 -23.93
C LYS A 223 7.85 -1.54 -24.99
N GLN A 224 8.65 -2.53 -24.57
CA GLN A 224 9.39 -3.40 -25.49
C GLN A 224 8.45 -4.20 -26.40
N ALA A 225 7.37 -4.75 -25.83
CA ALA A 225 6.35 -5.45 -26.62
C ALA A 225 5.70 -4.54 -27.66
N ASN A 226 5.40 -3.28 -27.30
CA ASN A 226 4.81 -2.31 -28.22
C ASN A 226 5.76 -1.95 -29.39
N GLU A 227 7.05 -1.77 -29.10
CA GLU A 227 8.06 -1.53 -30.16
C GLU A 227 8.20 -2.74 -31.08
N ALA A 228 8.18 -3.97 -30.54
CA ALA A 228 8.18 -5.19 -31.33
C ALA A 228 6.94 -5.28 -32.25
N VAL A 229 5.75 -4.93 -31.75
CA VAL A 229 4.52 -4.89 -32.54
C VAL A 229 4.59 -3.85 -33.65
N LYS A 230 5.11 -2.65 -33.38
CA LYS A 230 5.31 -1.61 -34.41
C LYS A 230 6.26 -2.09 -35.51
N LEU A 231 7.37 -2.70 -35.14
CA LEU A 231 8.34 -3.25 -36.09
C LEU A 231 7.71 -4.35 -36.95
N ALA A 232 6.98 -5.28 -36.33
CA ALA A 232 6.26 -6.34 -37.03
C ALA A 232 5.22 -5.76 -37.99
N HIS A 233 4.43 -4.79 -37.53
CA HIS A 233 3.43 -4.10 -38.36
C HIS A 233 4.08 -3.43 -39.58
N ASN A 234 5.22 -2.75 -39.42
CA ASN A 234 5.94 -2.15 -40.54
C ASN A 234 6.41 -3.19 -41.56
N LYS A 235 6.99 -4.30 -41.11
CA LYS A 235 7.43 -5.41 -41.98
C LYS A 235 6.25 -6.02 -42.74
N PHE A 236 5.15 -6.30 -42.05
CA PHE A 236 3.94 -6.85 -42.69
C PHE A 236 3.29 -5.87 -43.65
N PHE A 237 3.29 -4.57 -43.35
CA PHE A 237 2.79 -3.55 -44.25
C PHE A 237 3.58 -3.52 -45.57
N LYS A 238 4.93 -3.60 -45.51
CA LYS A 238 5.78 -3.68 -46.70
C LYS A 238 5.50 -4.94 -47.52
N LEU A 239 5.39 -6.11 -46.87
CA LEU A 239 5.03 -7.36 -47.55
C LEU A 239 3.63 -7.30 -48.18
N ALA A 240 2.66 -6.69 -47.50
CA ALA A 240 1.31 -6.53 -48.03
C ALA A 240 1.29 -5.59 -49.25
N ALA A 241 2.05 -4.49 -49.21
CA ALA A 241 2.21 -3.58 -50.34
C ALA A 241 2.87 -4.26 -51.55
N GLU A 242 3.94 -5.03 -51.32
CA GLU A 242 4.59 -5.84 -52.36
C GLU A 242 3.61 -6.85 -52.97
N ASN A 243 2.89 -7.60 -52.14
CA ASN A 243 1.87 -8.56 -52.59
C ASN A 243 0.73 -7.90 -53.39
N ALA A 244 0.35 -6.67 -53.08
CA ALA A 244 -0.66 -5.94 -53.84
C ALA A 244 -0.16 -5.59 -55.25
N VAL A 245 1.10 -5.17 -55.39
CA VAL A 245 1.73 -4.83 -56.68
C VAL A 245 1.94 -6.07 -57.55
N LEU A 246 2.34 -7.21 -56.95
CA LEU A 246 2.57 -8.47 -57.66
C LEU A 246 1.37 -8.93 -58.50
N LYS A 247 0.14 -8.61 -58.09
CA LYS A 247 -1.09 -8.96 -58.83
C LYS A 247 -1.20 -8.30 -60.20
N TYR A 248 -0.52 -7.18 -60.41
CA TYR A 248 -0.63 -6.37 -61.62
C TYR A 248 0.73 -6.08 -62.26
N GLN A 249 1.78 -6.79 -61.84
CA GLN A 249 3.13 -6.54 -62.33
C GLN A 249 3.32 -7.11 -63.73
N GLU A 250 3.77 -6.26 -64.65
CA GLU A 250 4.10 -6.66 -66.01
C GLU A 250 5.60 -6.99 -66.14
N PRO A 251 5.97 -7.98 -66.97
CA PRO A 251 7.36 -8.29 -67.21
C PRO A 251 8.08 -7.10 -67.86
N THR A 252 9.36 -6.91 -67.51
CA THR A 252 10.16 -5.90 -68.20
C THR A 252 10.38 -6.30 -69.65
N LEU A 253 10.59 -5.32 -70.53
CA LEU A 253 10.89 -5.59 -71.94
C LEU A 253 12.07 -6.57 -72.11
N LYS A 254 13.12 -6.44 -71.28
CA LYS A 254 14.27 -7.35 -71.25
C LYS A 254 13.86 -8.79 -70.93
N ALA A 255 12.96 -8.99 -69.96
CA ALA A 255 12.47 -10.31 -69.60
C ALA A 255 11.56 -10.90 -70.70
N MET A 256 10.74 -10.06 -71.35
CA MET A 256 9.93 -10.50 -72.50
C MET A 256 10.80 -10.94 -73.68
N MET A 257 11.90 -10.23 -73.96
CA MET A 257 12.85 -10.61 -75.02
C MET A 257 13.50 -11.97 -74.73
N ALA A 258 14.05 -12.14 -73.51
CA ALA A 258 14.65 -13.43 -73.12
C ALA A 258 13.65 -14.59 -73.11
N CYS A 259 12.37 -14.29 -72.86
CA CYS A 259 11.28 -15.26 -72.95
C CYS A 259 11.05 -15.74 -74.39
N PHE A 260 11.04 -14.83 -75.39
CA PHE A 260 10.92 -15.21 -76.79
C PHE A 260 12.12 -16.05 -77.24
N ASP A 261 13.33 -15.66 -76.88
CA ASP A 261 14.54 -16.41 -77.21
C ASP A 261 14.47 -17.86 -76.67
N ALA A 262 14.02 -18.03 -75.43
CA ALA A 262 13.87 -19.35 -74.82
C ALA A 262 12.72 -20.18 -75.42
N PHE A 263 11.65 -19.53 -75.88
CA PHE A 263 10.52 -20.21 -76.51
C PHE A 263 10.87 -20.75 -77.91
N TYR A 264 11.62 -19.99 -78.70
CA TYR A 264 12.02 -20.39 -80.05
C TYR A 264 13.28 -21.27 -80.10
N ALA A 265 13.95 -21.49 -78.96
CA ALA A 265 15.14 -22.34 -78.89
C ALA A 265 14.86 -23.85 -78.93
N ASP A 266 13.61 -24.28 -78.73
CA ASP A 266 13.21 -25.69 -78.62
C ASP A 266 11.93 -25.93 -79.42
N GLU A 267 12.09 -26.07 -80.75
CA GLU A 267 10.98 -26.20 -81.71
C GLU A 267 10.27 -27.56 -81.64
N ASP A 268 10.90 -28.56 -81.02
CA ASP A 268 10.44 -29.96 -81.04
C ASP A 268 9.39 -30.28 -79.95
N VAL A 269 9.40 -29.56 -78.82
CA VAL A 269 8.47 -29.80 -77.69
C VAL A 269 7.92 -28.47 -77.15
N PRO A 270 6.78 -28.00 -77.68
CA PRO A 270 6.19 -26.71 -77.34
C PRO A 270 5.96 -26.49 -75.84
N GLU A 271 5.58 -27.53 -75.09
CA GLU A 271 5.34 -27.45 -73.65
C GLU A 271 6.62 -27.16 -72.85
N ARG A 272 7.75 -27.72 -73.28
CA ARG A 272 9.06 -27.52 -72.63
C ARG A 272 9.59 -26.12 -72.91
N ALA A 273 9.47 -25.67 -74.16
CA ALA A 273 9.78 -24.31 -74.57
C ALA A 273 8.93 -23.27 -73.79
N MET A 274 7.62 -23.51 -73.68
CA MET A 274 6.69 -22.67 -72.92
C MET A 274 7.04 -22.63 -71.42
N MET A 275 7.46 -23.76 -70.83
CA MET A 275 7.91 -23.81 -69.44
C MET A 275 9.23 -23.07 -69.20
N ALA A 276 10.17 -23.13 -70.14
CA ALA A 276 11.43 -22.37 -70.06
C ALA A 276 11.16 -20.86 -70.10
N ALA A 277 10.35 -20.43 -71.06
CA ALA A 277 9.84 -19.07 -71.21
C ALA A 277 9.11 -18.56 -69.94
N TYR A 278 8.18 -19.35 -69.40
CA TYR A 278 7.45 -19.04 -68.18
C TYR A 278 8.38 -18.86 -66.96
N ASN A 279 9.39 -19.72 -66.82
CA ASN A 279 10.35 -19.64 -65.72
C ASN A 279 11.21 -18.36 -65.77
N ILE A 280 11.56 -17.89 -66.97
CA ILE A 280 12.30 -16.62 -67.15
C ILE A 280 11.45 -15.44 -66.68
N ILE A 281 10.20 -15.37 -67.13
CA ILE A 281 9.26 -14.32 -66.70
C ILE A 281 9.07 -14.37 -65.18
N ARG A 282 8.79 -15.55 -64.62
CA ARG A 282 8.58 -15.72 -63.18
C ARG A 282 9.78 -15.28 -62.34
N LYS A 283 11.01 -15.61 -62.76
CA LYS A 283 12.24 -15.22 -62.05
C LYS A 283 12.62 -13.74 -62.25
N SER A 284 12.07 -13.08 -63.25
CA SER A 284 12.33 -11.65 -63.50
C SER A 284 11.55 -10.72 -62.57
N ILE A 285 10.57 -11.25 -61.84
CA ILE A 285 9.78 -10.53 -60.84
C ILE A 285 10.64 -10.31 -59.60
N ASN A 286 10.78 -9.05 -59.18
CA ASN A 286 11.56 -8.67 -58.01
C ASN A 286 10.66 -8.58 -56.76
N THR A 287 11.09 -9.18 -55.64
CA THR A 287 10.34 -9.20 -54.37
C THR A 287 11.23 -8.76 -53.20
N PRO A 288 11.72 -7.51 -53.21
CA PRO A 288 12.71 -7.02 -52.25
C PRO A 288 12.24 -7.09 -50.79
N ALA A 289 10.96 -6.85 -50.49
CA ALA A 289 10.45 -6.96 -49.11
C ALA A 289 10.42 -8.41 -48.63
N THR A 290 10.08 -9.36 -49.51
CA THR A 290 10.16 -10.80 -49.23
C THR A 290 11.62 -11.25 -49.04
N ASP A 291 12.54 -10.77 -49.89
CA ASP A 291 13.96 -11.10 -49.80
C ASP A 291 14.59 -10.58 -48.49
N ASP A 292 14.29 -9.32 -48.11
CA ASP A 292 14.71 -8.73 -46.84
C ASP A 292 14.18 -9.53 -45.63
N PHE A 293 12.92 -9.98 -45.70
CA PHE A 293 12.32 -10.80 -44.65
C PHE A 293 13.02 -12.17 -44.53
N LEU A 294 13.30 -12.84 -45.64
CA LEU A 294 14.01 -14.12 -45.63
C LEU A 294 15.47 -13.99 -45.17
N ALA A 295 16.14 -12.90 -45.52
CA ALA A 295 17.48 -12.59 -45.03
C ALA A 295 17.50 -12.45 -43.50
N GLU A 296 16.51 -11.75 -42.93
CA GLU A 296 16.34 -11.63 -41.48
C GLU A 296 16.09 -13.00 -40.81
N VAL A 297 15.21 -13.84 -41.37
CA VAL A 297 14.93 -15.18 -40.82
C VAL A 297 16.20 -16.05 -40.82
N ARG A 298 17.00 -16.00 -41.89
CA ARG A 298 18.28 -16.71 -41.96
C ARG A 298 19.28 -16.20 -40.92
N ALA A 299 19.37 -14.88 -40.76
CA ALA A 299 20.24 -14.24 -39.77
C ALA A 299 19.86 -14.66 -38.33
N GLN A 300 18.56 -14.68 -38.00
CA GLN A 300 18.07 -15.15 -36.70
C GLN A 300 18.41 -16.63 -36.46
N GLY A 301 18.31 -17.47 -37.50
CA GLY A 301 18.71 -18.88 -37.39
C GLY A 301 20.20 -19.07 -37.02
N VAL A 302 21.07 -18.23 -37.57
CA VAL A 302 22.52 -18.21 -37.24
C VAL A 302 22.75 -17.78 -35.79
N GLU A 303 22.06 -16.72 -35.36
CA GLU A 303 22.16 -16.20 -33.99
C GLU A 303 21.68 -17.25 -32.97
N MET A 304 20.51 -17.85 -33.20
CA MET A 304 19.96 -18.93 -32.37
C MET A 304 20.88 -20.15 -32.28
N PHE A 305 21.55 -20.52 -33.38
CA PHE A 305 22.53 -21.60 -33.37
C PHE A 305 23.74 -21.25 -32.49
N SER A 306 24.23 -20.00 -32.57
CA SER A 306 25.38 -19.55 -31.78
C SER A 306 25.13 -19.56 -30.27
N GLU A 307 23.88 -19.35 -29.84
CA GLU A 307 23.48 -19.41 -28.42
C GLU A 307 23.62 -20.81 -27.81
N LYS A 308 23.62 -21.87 -28.63
CA LYS A 308 23.86 -23.24 -28.16
C LYS A 308 25.29 -23.49 -27.73
N PHE A 309 26.22 -22.64 -28.14
CA PHE A 309 27.58 -22.60 -27.60
C PHE A 309 27.52 -21.77 -26.31
N GLY A 310 27.86 -22.37 -25.16
CA GLY A 310 27.69 -21.78 -23.83
C GLY A 310 28.46 -20.47 -23.58
N GLY A 311 29.21 -20.38 -22.49
CA GLY A 311 30.01 -19.20 -22.16
C GLY A 311 31.25 -19.57 -21.39
N GLY A 312 32.23 -18.66 -21.32
CA GLY A 312 33.42 -18.83 -20.49
C GLY A 312 34.59 -19.58 -21.13
N THR A 313 34.52 -19.91 -22.43
CA THR A 313 35.67 -20.42 -23.19
C THR A 313 35.96 -19.54 -24.40
N GLN A 314 37.23 -19.38 -24.75
CA GLN A 314 37.66 -18.57 -25.91
C GLN A 314 36.99 -19.04 -27.22
N LEU A 315 36.86 -20.35 -27.42
CA LEU A 315 36.18 -20.92 -28.59
C LEU A 315 34.70 -20.51 -28.65
N SER A 316 34.01 -20.50 -27.50
CA SER A 316 32.60 -20.10 -27.45
C SER A 316 32.40 -18.62 -27.76
N TYR A 317 33.33 -17.74 -27.36
CA TYR A 317 33.28 -16.33 -27.72
C TYR A 317 33.55 -16.10 -29.22
N MET A 318 34.54 -16.79 -29.79
CA MET A 318 34.85 -16.70 -31.22
C MET A 318 33.67 -17.15 -32.10
N VAL A 319 32.99 -18.24 -31.73
CA VAL A 319 31.81 -18.72 -32.48
C VAL A 319 30.67 -17.70 -32.45
N LYS A 320 30.43 -17.06 -31.30
CA LYS A 320 29.40 -16.01 -31.16
C LYS A 320 29.72 -14.76 -31.98
N GLU A 321 30.97 -14.33 -31.99
CA GLU A 321 31.42 -13.18 -32.77
C GLU A 321 31.29 -13.42 -34.28
N VAL A 322 31.76 -14.57 -34.77
CA VAL A 322 31.66 -14.95 -36.19
C VAL A 322 30.20 -15.10 -36.62
N ALA A 323 29.35 -15.69 -35.76
CA ALA A 323 27.92 -15.80 -36.03
C ALA A 323 27.24 -14.42 -36.11
N ALA A 324 27.58 -13.49 -35.23
CA ALA A 324 27.04 -12.13 -35.26
C ALA A 324 27.46 -11.37 -36.55
N ASP A 325 28.73 -11.48 -36.96
CA ASP A 325 29.20 -10.89 -38.22
C ASP A 325 28.51 -11.51 -39.44
N PHE A 326 28.35 -12.84 -39.47
CA PHE A 326 27.67 -13.53 -40.56
C PHE A 326 26.18 -13.16 -40.64
N ALA A 327 25.48 -13.08 -39.50
CA ALA A 327 24.10 -12.61 -39.43
C ALA A 327 23.96 -11.16 -39.94
N ALA A 328 24.90 -10.27 -39.59
CA ALA A 328 24.94 -8.90 -40.09
C ALA A 328 25.16 -8.83 -41.62
N LYS A 329 25.98 -9.72 -42.19
CA LYS A 329 26.19 -9.83 -43.65
C LYS A 329 24.94 -10.29 -44.38
N LEU A 330 24.22 -11.28 -43.84
CA LEU A 330 22.95 -11.76 -44.39
C LEU A 330 21.93 -10.61 -44.47
N ARG A 331 21.79 -9.80 -43.40
CA ARG A 331 20.89 -8.63 -43.37
C ARG A 331 21.26 -7.52 -44.37
N LYS A 332 22.53 -7.40 -44.75
CA LYS A 332 23.00 -6.41 -45.75
C LYS A 332 22.84 -6.89 -47.19
N GLY A 333 22.29 -8.08 -47.41
CA GLY A 333 22.13 -8.64 -48.76
C GLY A 333 23.45 -8.96 -49.43
N ALA A 334 24.52 -9.23 -48.67
CA ALA A 334 25.77 -9.72 -49.23
C ALA A 334 25.54 -11.16 -49.73
N ALA A 335 25.07 -11.27 -50.97
CA ALA A 335 25.12 -12.50 -51.73
C ALA A 335 26.56 -13.03 -51.70
N GLN A 336 26.71 -14.31 -51.37
CA GLN A 336 27.87 -15.08 -51.82
C GLN A 336 27.81 -15.23 -53.34
#